data_AF-A0A8G2M9D2-F1
#
_entry.id   AF-A0A8G2M9D2-F1
#
_cell.length_a   1.000
_cell.length_b   1.000
_cell.length_c   1.000
_cell.angle_alpha   90.00
_cell.angle_beta   90.00
_cell.angle_gamma   90.00
#
_symmetry.space_group_name_H-M   'P 1'
#
loop_
_entity.id
_entity.type
_entity.pdbx_description
1 polymer ?
#
loop_
_entity_poly.entity_id
_entity_poly.type
_entity_poly.pdbx_seq_one_letter_code
_entity_poly.pdbx_strand_id
1 'polypeptide(L)'
;MENLSEKLVDKSIESFILGLEIYNKPTIKYRIEGFSFFICNAWELMLKAELLNRGENIYYEDNPDRTISLNKVIKLTYPDYNTRIRLNLEKNCRFTKY
;
A
#
# COMPACT_ATOMS: atom_id res chain seq x y z
N MET A 1 14.21 -19.52 6.43
CA MET A 1 14.36 -18.14 5.90
C MET A 1 12.97 -17.58 5.81
N GLU A 2 12.68 -16.55 6.58
CA GLU A 2 11.37 -15.91 6.67
C GLU A 2 11.01 -15.30 5.31
N ASN A 3 9.83 -15.63 4.77
CA ASN A 3 9.43 -15.27 3.42
C ASN A 3 9.25 -13.75 3.31
N LEU A 4 9.86 -13.10 2.31
CA LEU A 4 9.73 -11.65 2.11
C LEU A 4 8.27 -11.22 1.98
N SER A 5 7.43 -12.06 1.34
CA SER A 5 5.99 -11.83 1.23
C SER A 5 5.31 -11.76 2.60
N GLU A 6 5.59 -12.73 3.50
CA GLU A 6 5.05 -12.75 4.87
C GLU A 6 5.45 -11.48 5.65
N LYS A 7 6.73 -11.07 5.54
CA LYS A 7 7.21 -9.82 6.17
C LYS A 7 6.47 -8.58 5.70
N LEU A 8 6.14 -8.50 4.40
CA LEU A 8 5.39 -7.38 3.86
C LEU A 8 3.94 -7.38 4.35
N VAL A 9 3.34 -8.57 4.51
CA VAL A 9 2.01 -8.71 5.11
C VAL A 9 2.02 -8.26 6.57
N ASP A 10 2.98 -8.69 7.38
CA ASP A 10 3.08 -8.29 8.78
C ASP A 10 3.21 -6.76 8.92
N LYS A 11 4.10 -6.15 8.14
CA LYS A 11 4.27 -4.69 8.10
C LYS A 11 3.03 -3.95 7.59
N SER A 12 2.29 -4.57 6.67
CA SER A 12 1.01 -4.03 6.20
C SER A 12 -0.01 -3.99 7.33
N ILE A 13 -0.13 -5.06 8.11
CA ILE A 13 -1.03 -5.15 9.27
C ILE A 13 -0.66 -4.10 10.32
N GLU A 14 0.62 -4.00 10.68
CA GLU A 14 1.11 -2.97 11.61
C GLU A 14 0.79 -1.56 11.12
N SER A 15 1.05 -1.27 9.84
CA SER A 15 0.74 0.03 9.24
C SER A 15 -0.75 0.34 9.31
N PHE A 16 -1.61 -0.65 9.05
CA PHE A 16 -3.05 -0.50 9.10
C PHE A 16 -3.53 -0.17 10.53
N ILE A 17 -3.03 -0.91 11.53
CA ILE A 17 -3.37 -0.70 12.94
C ILE A 17 -2.93 0.70 13.39
N LEU A 18 -1.70 1.11 13.05
CA LEU A 18 -1.19 2.43 13.39
C LEU A 18 -2.02 3.56 12.75
N GLY A 19 -2.50 3.35 11.52
CA GLY A 19 -3.48 4.24 10.91
C GLY A 19 -4.71 4.41 11.79
N LEU A 20 -5.34 3.32 12.23
CA LEU A 20 -6.53 3.37 13.08
C LEU A 20 -6.28 4.08 14.42
N GLU A 21 -5.12 3.84 15.04
CA GLU A 21 -4.74 4.52 16.28
C GLU A 21 -4.64 6.04 16.09
N ILE A 22 -4.02 6.50 15.00
CA ILE A 22 -3.92 7.91 14.68
C ILE A 22 -5.29 8.52 14.43
N TYR A 23 -6.14 7.84 13.66
CA TYR A 23 -7.50 8.29 13.38
C TYR A 23 -8.32 8.50 14.66
N ASN A 24 -8.18 7.58 15.62
CA ASN A 24 -8.91 7.59 16.88
C ASN A 24 -8.31 8.52 17.96
N LYS A 25 -7.18 9.19 17.71
CA LYS A 25 -6.52 10.07 18.68
C LYS A 25 -6.86 11.55 18.40
N PRO A 26 -7.87 12.14 19.08
CA PRO A 26 -8.40 13.45 18.71
C PRO A 26 -7.42 14.61 18.91
N THR A 27 -6.38 14.42 19.72
CA THR A 27 -5.34 15.43 19.98
C THR A 27 -4.37 15.62 18.80
N ILE A 28 -4.34 14.70 17.84
CA ILE A 28 -3.53 14.82 16.63
C ILE A 28 -4.28 15.68 15.61
N LYS A 29 -3.77 16.87 15.32
CA LYS A 29 -4.39 17.83 14.39
C LYS A 29 -4.47 17.31 12.95
N TYR A 30 -3.43 16.58 12.51
CA TYR A 30 -3.30 16.02 11.15
C TYR A 30 -3.70 14.53 11.09
N ARG A 31 -4.63 14.09 11.94
CA ARG A 31 -4.96 12.66 12.07
C ARG A 31 -5.52 12.05 10.79
N ILE A 32 -6.17 12.84 9.93
CA ILE A 32 -6.76 12.34 8.69
C ILE A 32 -5.67 12.08 7.64
N GLU A 33 -4.71 13.01 7.54
CA GLU A 33 -3.54 12.90 6.68
C GLU A 33 -2.63 11.76 7.15
N GLY A 34 -2.40 11.68 8.48
CA GLY A 34 -1.65 10.59 9.09
C GLY A 34 -2.31 9.23 8.85
N PHE A 35 -3.61 9.11 9.10
CA PHE A 35 -4.39 7.90 8.77
C PHE A 35 -4.24 7.53 7.29
N SER A 36 -4.42 8.50 6.39
CA SER A 36 -4.36 8.29 4.94
C SER A 36 -2.98 7.81 4.49
N PHE A 37 -1.90 8.35 5.06
CA PHE A 37 -0.53 7.88 4.81
C PHE A 37 -0.34 6.41 5.18
N PHE A 38 -0.74 6.04 6.40
CA PHE A 38 -0.58 4.67 6.91
C PHE A 38 -1.44 3.65 6.16
N ILE A 39 -2.68 4.00 5.81
CA ILE A 39 -3.55 3.13 5.02
C ILE A 39 -2.99 2.94 3.60
N CYS A 40 -2.50 3.99 2.94
CA CYS A 40 -1.84 3.86 1.64
C CYS A 40 -0.61 2.93 1.72
N ASN A 41 0.21 3.08 2.76
CA ASN A 41 1.37 2.21 2.97
C ASN A 41 0.97 0.74 3.19
N ALA A 42 -0.07 0.50 3.99
CA ALA A 42 -0.60 -0.85 4.21
C ALA A 42 -1.02 -1.51 2.89
N TRP A 43 -1.85 -0.83 2.08
CA TRP A 43 -2.25 -1.34 0.77
C TRP A 43 -1.05 -1.58 -0.16
N GLU A 44 -0.06 -0.68 -0.17
CA GLU A 44 1.14 -0.84 -1.00
C GLU A 44 1.91 -2.12 -0.63
N LEU A 45 2.16 -2.34 0.66
CA LEU A 45 2.90 -3.50 1.16
C LEU A 45 2.15 -4.80 0.90
N MET A 46 0.85 -4.84 1.19
CA MET A 46 0.01 -6.03 0.94
C MET A 46 -0.03 -6.40 -0.54
N LEU A 47 -0.20 -5.42 -1.44
CA LEU A 47 -0.23 -5.69 -2.89
C LEU A 47 1.14 -6.11 -3.41
N LYS A 48 2.24 -5.61 -2.84
CA LYS A 48 3.60 -6.09 -3.17
C LYS A 48 3.80 -7.55 -2.75
N ALA A 49 3.31 -7.94 -1.57
CA ALA A 49 3.34 -9.33 -1.13
C ALA A 49 2.57 -10.25 -2.10
N GLU A 50 1.42 -9.79 -2.58
CA GLU A 50 0.64 -10.51 -3.59
C GLU A 50 1.40 -10.69 -4.91
N LEU A 51 2.09 -9.65 -5.40
CA LEU A 51 2.95 -9.79 -6.60
C LEU A 51 4.08 -10.81 -6.37
N LEU A 52 4.74 -10.77 -5.20
CA LEU A 52 5.78 -11.76 -4.86
C LEU A 52 5.22 -13.19 -4.85
N ASN A 53 4.01 -13.40 -4.31
CA ASN A 53 3.35 -14.70 -4.31
C ASN A 53 3.03 -15.22 -5.72
N ARG A 54 2.85 -14.31 -6.69
CA ARG A 54 2.68 -14.64 -8.12
C ARG A 54 4.01 -14.86 -8.85
N GLY A 55 5.15 -14.66 -8.18
CA GLY A 55 6.48 -14.71 -8.79
C GLY A 55 6.85 -13.45 -9.59
N GLU A 56 6.13 -12.35 -9.39
CA GLU A 56 6.38 -11.07 -10.06
C GLU A 56 7.39 -10.22 -9.27
N ASN A 57 8.17 -9.39 -9.98
CA ASN A 57 9.17 -8.51 -9.38
C ASN A 57 8.53 -7.22 -8.84
N ILE A 58 8.90 -6.81 -7.62
CA ILE A 58 8.44 -5.58 -6.97
C ILE A 58 9.44 -4.41 -7.07
N TYR A 59 10.58 -4.57 -7.75
CA TYR A 59 11.62 -3.54 -7.91
C TYR A 59 11.51 -2.85 -9.27
N TYR A 60 12.01 -1.60 -9.35
CA TYR A 60 12.14 -0.89 -10.62
C TYR A 60 13.31 -1.47 -11.44
N GLU A 61 13.11 -1.62 -12.75
CA GLU A 61 14.14 -2.15 -13.66
C GLU A 61 15.37 -1.24 -13.75
N ASP A 62 15.15 0.08 -13.68
CA ASP A 62 16.17 1.13 -13.71
C ASP A 62 16.85 1.35 -12.35
N ASN A 63 16.24 0.88 -11.26
CA ASN A 63 16.77 1.03 -9.91
C ASN A 63 16.40 -0.17 -9.02
N PRO A 64 17.26 -1.21 -8.96
CA PRO A 64 16.99 -2.44 -8.23
C PRO A 64 16.85 -2.27 -6.72
N ASP A 65 17.30 -1.16 -6.13
CA ASP A 65 17.15 -0.90 -4.69
C ASP A 65 15.79 -0.30 -4.34
N ARG A 66 15.04 0.16 -5.35
CA ARG A 66 13.76 0.85 -5.17
C ARG A 66 12.59 -0.06 -5.54
N THR A 67 11.65 -0.22 -4.61
CA THR A 67 10.39 -0.93 -4.90
C THR A 67 9.36 -0.05 -5.61
N ILE A 68 8.49 -0.68 -6.39
CA ILE A 68 7.42 -0.02 -7.14
C ILE A 68 6.46 0.75 -6.22
N SER A 69 5.87 1.84 -6.71
CA SER A 69 4.92 2.64 -5.93
C SER A 69 3.53 2.00 -5.86
N LEU A 70 2.69 2.46 -4.92
CA LEU A 70 1.27 2.08 -4.78
C LEU A 70 0.49 2.16 -6.10
N ASN A 71 0.66 3.24 -6.84
CA ASN A 71 -0.01 3.39 -8.15
C ASN A 71 0.46 2.35 -9.17
N LYS A 72 1.74 1.96 -9.13
CA LYS A 72 2.29 0.94 -10.05
C LYS A 72 1.86 -0.46 -9.61
N VAL A 73 1.90 -0.77 -8.31
CA VAL A 73 1.45 -2.08 -7.81
C VAL A 73 -0.03 -2.31 -8.06
N ILE A 74 -0.91 -1.31 -7.86
CA ILE A 74 -2.35 -1.43 -8.19
C ILE A 74 -2.58 -1.79 -9.66
N LYS A 75 -1.83 -1.15 -10.58
CA LYS A 75 -1.93 -1.42 -12.03
C LYS A 75 -1.47 -2.82 -12.40
N LEU A 76 -0.44 -3.33 -11.74
CA LEU A 76 0.08 -4.68 -11.97
C LEU A 76 -0.88 -5.73 -11.37
N THR A 77 -1.39 -5.51 -10.16
CA THR A 77 -2.32 -6.45 -9.51
C THR A 77 -3.69 -6.48 -10.19
N TYR A 78 -4.18 -5.33 -10.66
CA TYR A 78 -5.48 -5.18 -11.35
C TYR A 78 -5.30 -4.52 -12.73
N PRO A 79 -4.89 -5.26 -13.77
CA PRO A 79 -4.62 -4.69 -15.09
C PRO A 79 -5.85 -4.07 -15.76
N ASP A 80 -7.05 -4.62 -15.52
CA ASP A 80 -8.30 -4.05 -16.01
C ASP A 80 -8.71 -2.82 -15.17
N TYR A 81 -8.70 -1.67 -15.83
CA TYR A 81 -9.07 -0.38 -15.27
C TYR A 81 -10.53 -0.31 -14.83
N ASN A 82 -11.43 -1.04 -15.48
CA ASN A 82 -12.88 -0.94 -15.24
C ASN A 82 -13.33 -1.71 -13.99
N THR A 83 -12.42 -2.43 -13.34
CA THR A 83 -12.75 -3.13 -12.10
C THR A 83 -13.04 -2.13 -10.98
N ARG A 84 -14.19 -2.32 -10.31
CA ARG A 84 -14.60 -1.48 -9.17
C ARG A 84 -13.53 -1.41 -8.08
N ILE A 85 -12.79 -2.49 -7.86
CA ILE A 85 -11.69 -2.57 -6.90
C ILE A 85 -10.59 -1.58 -7.25
N ARG A 86 -10.11 -1.59 -8.51
CA ARG A 86 -9.07 -0.66 -8.97
C ARG A 86 -9.52 0.80 -8.86
N LEU A 87 -10.73 1.10 -9.32
CA LEU A 87 -11.27 2.47 -9.24
C LEU A 87 -11.34 2.97 -7.80
N ASN A 88 -11.76 2.10 -6.85
CA ASN A 88 -11.83 2.45 -5.43
C ASN A 88 -10.43 2.65 -4.83
N LEU A 89 -9.47 1.78 -5.13
CA LEU A 89 -8.10 1.88 -4.63
C LEU A 89 -7.40 3.14 -5.18
N GLU A 90 -7.52 3.41 -6.48
CA GLU A 90 -6.94 4.62 -7.09
C GLU A 90 -7.60 5.90 -6.55
N LYS A 91 -8.91 5.88 -6.24
CA LYS A 91 -9.62 7.03 -5.69
C LYS A 91 -9.24 7.30 -4.23
N ASN A 92 -9.21 6.27 -3.39
CA ASN A 92 -8.86 6.39 -1.97
C ASN A 92 -7.39 6.76 -1.76
N CYS A 93 -6.49 6.33 -2.66
CA CYS A 93 -5.07 6.63 -2.52
C CYS A 93 -4.67 7.99 -3.15
N ARG A 94 -5.60 8.71 -3.80
CA ARG A 94 -5.36 10.10 -4.29
C ARG A 94 -5.41 11.16 -3.19
N PHE A 95 -5.96 10.84 -2.02
CA PHE A 95 -6.13 11.82 -0.93
C PHE A 95 -4.81 12.31 -0.32
N THR A 96 -3.65 11.73 -0.68
CA THR A 96 -2.32 12.10 -0.18
C THR A 96 -1.60 13.17 -1.04
N LYS A 97 -2.28 13.78 -2.02
CA LYS A 97 -1.67 14.76 -2.96
C LYS A 97 -2.01 16.24 -2.71
N TYR A 98 -2.59 16.58 -1.56
CA TYR A 98 -2.87 17.98 -1.19
C TYR A 98 -2.02 18.40 0.01
#